data_AF-A0A3A0BQR6-F1
#
_entry.id   AF-A0A3A0BQR6-F1
#
_cell.length_a   1.000
_cell.length_b   1.000
_cell.length_c   1.000
_cell.angle_alpha   90.00
_cell.angle_beta   90.00
_cell.angle_gamma   90.00
#
_symmetry.space_group_name_H-M   'P 1'
#
loop_
_entity.id
_entity.type
_entity.pdbx_description
1 polymer ?
#
loop_
_entity_poly.entity_id
_entity_poly.type
_entity_poly.pdbx_seq_one_letter_code
_entity_poly.pdbx_strand_id
1 'polypeptide(L)'
;MTQASRQTWQETTLKKSLDKFKERKERFETSSGIEIPRLATPPEPDSAYEEKLGYPGEYPFTRGVQPTMYRSRFWTMRQYAGFSTAEESNKRYRYLLEQGQTGLSVAFDLPTQIGY
;
A
#
# COMPACT_ATOMS: atom_id res chain seq x y z
N MET A 1 12.84 15.42 -15.99
CA MET A 1 14.17 15.01 -16.47
C MET A 1 14.02 14.63 -17.92
N THR A 2 14.77 15.24 -18.84
CA THR A 2 14.76 14.86 -20.25
C THR A 2 15.56 13.57 -20.44
N GLN A 3 15.25 12.79 -21.48
CA GLN A 3 16.03 11.59 -21.82
C GLN A 3 17.53 11.90 -21.96
N ALA A 4 17.87 13.05 -22.55
CA ALA A 4 19.24 13.53 -22.67
C ALA A 4 19.94 13.72 -21.30
N SER A 5 19.29 14.37 -20.33
CA SER A 5 19.85 14.55 -18.98
C SER A 5 20.12 13.22 -18.26
N ARG A 6 19.27 12.22 -18.50
CA ARG A 6 19.40 10.87 -17.93
C ARG A 6 20.59 10.14 -18.54
N GLN A 7 20.76 10.22 -19.86
CA GLN A 7 21.88 9.58 -20.56
C GLN A 7 23.22 10.17 -20.09
N THR A 8 23.32 11.49 -19.99
CA THR A 8 24.54 12.15 -19.47
C THR A 8 24.90 11.64 -18.07
N TRP A 9 23.92 11.51 -17.17
CA TRP A 9 24.16 10.96 -15.84
C TRP A 9 24.64 9.50 -15.86
N GLN A 10 24.06 8.67 -16.75
CA GLN A 10 24.45 7.26 -16.91
C GLN A 10 25.91 7.13 -17.35
N GLU A 11 26.34 7.94 -18.32
CA GLU A 11 27.68 7.87 -18.90
C GLU A 11 28.76 8.51 -18.03
N THR A 12 28.39 9.46 -17.16
CA THR A 12 29.34 10.21 -16.33
C THR A 12 29.36 9.72 -14.88
N THR A 13 28.34 10.08 -14.12
CA THR A 13 28.29 9.93 -12.67
C THR A 13 28.09 8.47 -12.29
N LEU A 14 27.14 7.80 -12.94
CA LEU A 14 26.82 6.41 -12.65
C LEU A 14 27.96 5.48 -13.05
N LYS A 15 28.46 5.60 -14.28
CA LYS A 15 29.57 4.77 -14.77
C LYS A 15 30.79 4.84 -13.86
N LYS A 16 31.22 6.05 -13.49
CA LYS A 16 32.34 6.27 -12.56
C LYS A 16 32.14 5.55 -11.22
N SER A 17 30.91 5.51 -10.71
CA SER A 17 30.60 4.79 -9.47
C SER A 17 30.65 3.28 -9.65
N LEU A 18 30.07 2.75 -10.74
CA LEU A 18 30.01 1.32 -11.02
C LEU A 18 31.40 0.71 -11.31
N ASP A 19 32.27 1.48 -11.95
CA ASP A 19 33.66 1.07 -12.22
C ASP A 19 34.46 0.91 -10.91
N LYS A 20 34.13 1.71 -9.88
CA LYS A 20 34.78 1.64 -8.57
C LYS A 20 34.13 0.59 -7.66
N PHE A 21 32.80 0.51 -7.66
CA PHE A 21 32.03 -0.38 -6.80
C PHE A 21 30.83 -0.94 -7.57
N LYS A 22 30.84 -2.27 -7.77
CA LYS A 22 29.71 -2.97 -8.37
C LYS A 22 28.49 -2.94 -7.45
N GLU A 23 27.31 -3.03 -8.05
CA GLU A 23 26.07 -3.20 -7.30
C GLU A 23 25.99 -4.60 -6.65
N ARG A 24 25.19 -4.70 -5.59
CA ARG A 24 25.08 -5.93 -4.78
C ARG A 24 24.40 -7.09 -5.51
N LYS A 25 23.57 -6.77 -6.51
CA LYS A 25 22.81 -7.71 -7.33
C LYS A 25 22.76 -7.14 -8.74
N GLU A 26 22.68 -8.03 -9.73
CA GLU A 26 22.47 -7.61 -11.12
C GLU A 26 21.05 -7.08 -11.35
N ARG A 27 20.06 -7.64 -10.64
CA ARG A 27 18.66 -7.19 -10.65
C ARG A 27 18.16 -6.99 -9.24
N PHE A 28 17.35 -5.94 -9.07
CA PHE A 28 16.64 -5.66 -7.83
C PHE A 28 15.17 -5.91 -8.07
N GLU A 29 14.58 -6.79 -7.27
CA GLU A 29 13.17 -7.18 -7.41
C GLU A 29 12.48 -7.03 -6.06
N THR A 30 11.19 -6.73 -6.13
CA THR A 30 10.29 -6.85 -4.98
C THR A 30 10.11 -8.33 -4.59
N SER A 31 9.54 -8.60 -3.41
CA SER A 31 9.18 -9.97 -3.00
C SER A 31 8.16 -10.65 -3.93
N SER A 32 7.50 -9.87 -4.80
CA SER A 32 6.55 -10.35 -5.79
C SER A 32 7.16 -10.53 -7.18
N GLY A 33 8.48 -10.42 -7.33
CA GLY A 33 9.19 -10.61 -8.60
C GLY A 33 9.10 -9.43 -9.57
N ILE A 34 8.64 -8.27 -9.12
CA ILE A 34 8.60 -7.04 -9.94
C ILE A 34 9.99 -6.40 -9.91
N GLU A 35 10.62 -6.25 -11.07
CA GLU A 35 11.91 -5.57 -11.23
C GLU A 35 11.79 -4.08 -10.90
N ILE A 36 12.67 -3.61 -10.02
CA ILE A 36 12.76 -2.22 -9.58
C ILE A 36 13.87 -1.55 -10.41
N PRO A 37 13.55 -0.53 -11.22
CA PRO A 37 14.56 0.19 -11.96
C PRO A 37 15.50 0.93 -11.01
N ARG A 38 16.77 1.08 -11.40
CA ARG A 38 17.77 1.88 -10.66
C ARG A 38 17.28 3.29 -10.32
N LEU A 39 16.53 3.89 -11.23
CA LEU A 39 15.95 5.22 -11.08
C LEU A 39 14.58 5.26 -11.75
N ALA A 40 13.53 5.46 -10.95
CA ALA A 40 12.20 5.77 -11.43
C ALA A 40 12.07 7.28 -11.64
N THR A 41 12.00 7.71 -12.89
CA THR A 41 11.64 9.10 -13.24
C THR A 41 10.15 9.14 -13.59
N PRO A 42 9.44 10.26 -13.35
CA PRO A 42 8.09 10.42 -13.87
C PRO A 42 8.10 10.11 -15.38
N PRO A 43 7.12 9.36 -15.90
CA PRO A 43 6.98 9.24 -17.34
C PRO A 43 6.83 10.64 -17.93
N GLU A 44 7.30 10.84 -19.16
CA GLU A 44 6.85 11.97 -19.99
C GLU A 44 5.31 12.01 -19.95
N PRO A 45 4.66 13.19 -20.03
CA PRO A 45 3.22 13.31 -19.83
C PRO A 45 2.49 12.28 -20.69
N ASP A 46 2.02 11.22 -20.03
CA ASP A 46 1.33 10.10 -20.66
C ASP A 46 -0.03 10.63 -21.09
N SER A 47 -0.35 10.53 -22.38
CA SER A 47 -1.64 10.96 -22.91
C SER A 47 -2.81 10.23 -22.26
N ALA A 48 -2.57 9.05 -21.67
CA ALA A 48 -3.55 8.28 -20.90
C ALA A 48 -3.47 8.51 -19.38
N TYR A 49 -2.74 9.53 -18.90
CA TYR A 49 -2.58 9.79 -17.46
C TYR A 49 -3.92 9.99 -16.75
N GLU A 50 -4.81 10.80 -17.34
CA GLU A 50 -6.14 11.07 -16.76
C GLU A 50 -7.04 9.84 -16.83
N GLU A 51 -7.03 9.10 -17.94
CA GLU A 51 -7.82 7.87 -18.10
C GLU A 51 -7.39 6.77 -17.11
N LYS A 52 -6.08 6.60 -16.88
CA LYS A 52 -5.54 5.55 -15.99
C LYS A 52 -5.73 5.86 -14.51
N LEU A 53 -5.66 7.14 -14.13
CA LEU A 53 -5.72 7.52 -12.72
C LEU A 53 -7.11 8.00 -12.29
N GLY A 54 -7.84 8.67 -13.18
CA GLY A 54 -9.15 9.28 -12.91
C GLY A 54 -9.16 10.28 -11.75
N TYR A 55 -10.37 10.55 -11.26
CA TYR A 55 -10.62 11.33 -10.04
C TYR A 55 -11.13 10.40 -8.92
N PRO A 56 -10.90 10.73 -7.63
CA PRO A 56 -11.47 9.96 -6.52
C PRO A 56 -12.99 9.88 -6.63
N GLY A 57 -13.57 8.70 -6.40
CA GLY A 57 -15.00 8.47 -6.52
C GLY A 57 -15.51 8.18 -7.95
N GLU A 58 -14.62 8.16 -8.94
CA GLU A 58 -14.93 7.83 -10.34
C GLU A 58 -14.08 6.65 -10.82
N TYR A 59 -14.59 5.87 -11.78
CA TYR A 59 -13.80 4.82 -12.44
C TYR A 59 -12.52 5.43 -13.05
N PRO A 60 -11.33 4.78 -12.96
CA PRO A 60 -11.06 3.43 -12.46
C PRO A 60 -10.82 3.32 -10.94
N PHE A 61 -11.15 4.35 -10.16
CA PHE A 61 -11.01 4.40 -8.70
C PHE A 61 -9.56 4.27 -8.19
N THR A 62 -8.57 4.44 -9.06
CA THR A 62 -7.14 4.35 -8.70
C THR A 62 -6.77 5.32 -7.57
N ARG A 63 -7.44 6.48 -7.49
CA ARG A 63 -7.24 7.49 -6.44
C ARG A 63 -8.20 7.38 -5.24
N GLY A 64 -9.01 6.33 -5.18
CA GLY A 64 -9.95 6.06 -4.10
C GLY A 64 -11.40 5.96 -4.56
N VAL A 65 -12.19 5.20 -3.81
CA VAL A 65 -13.61 4.89 -4.13
C VAL A 65 -14.61 5.95 -3.67
N GLN A 66 -14.17 6.95 -2.89
CA GLN A 66 -15.02 8.06 -2.42
C GLN A 66 -14.44 9.40 -2.89
N PRO A 67 -15.27 10.39 -3.29
CA PRO A 67 -14.77 11.66 -3.79
C PRO A 67 -14.05 12.50 -2.73
N THR A 68 -14.42 12.36 -1.46
CA THR A 68 -13.86 13.15 -0.35
C THR A 68 -12.93 12.34 0.56
N MET A 69 -12.87 11.01 0.37
CA MET A 69 -12.09 10.06 1.17
C MET A 69 -12.08 10.44 2.67
N TYR A 70 -10.89 10.46 3.28
CA TYR A 70 -10.69 10.69 4.70
C TYR A 70 -10.77 12.16 5.13
N ARG A 71 -11.03 13.09 4.20
CA ARG A 71 -11.39 14.47 4.56
C ARG A 71 -12.83 14.56 5.08
N SER A 72 -13.70 13.64 4.67
CA SER A 72 -15.10 13.56 5.14
C SER A 72 -15.26 12.54 6.26
N ARG A 73 -14.80 11.30 6.05
CA ARG A 73 -14.90 10.21 7.03
C ARG A 73 -13.62 9.41 7.07
N PHE A 74 -13.03 9.27 8.26
CA PHE A 74 -11.89 8.36 8.44
C PHE A 74 -12.25 6.92 8.13
N TRP A 75 -11.23 6.08 7.90
CA TRP A 75 -11.42 4.64 7.82
C TRP A 75 -11.98 4.13 9.16
N THR A 76 -12.74 3.03 9.11
CA THR A 76 -13.20 2.38 10.35
C THR A 76 -11.99 1.78 11.06
N MET A 77 -11.71 2.27 12.26
CA MET A 77 -10.75 1.61 13.15
C MET A 77 -11.40 0.33 13.66
N ARG A 78 -10.88 -0.82 13.24
CA ARG A 78 -11.46 -2.14 13.50
C ARG A 78 -10.36 -3.13 13.88
N GLN A 79 -10.16 -3.32 15.18
CA GLN A 79 -9.29 -4.38 15.69
C GLN A 79 -10.02 -5.72 15.59
N TYR A 80 -9.26 -6.72 15.14
CA TYR A 80 -9.65 -8.12 15.14
C TYR A 80 -9.47 -8.68 16.56
N ALA A 81 -10.56 -9.07 17.21
CA ALA A 81 -10.53 -9.54 18.60
C ALA A 81 -11.59 -10.61 18.87
N GLY A 82 -11.21 -11.60 19.67
CA GLY A 82 -12.08 -12.66 20.15
C GLY A 82 -11.33 -13.46 21.20
N PHE A 83 -12.06 -13.96 22.20
CA PHE A 83 -11.57 -14.83 23.27
C PHE A 83 -12.41 -16.10 23.31
N SER A 84 -11.94 -17.10 24.05
CA SER A 84 -12.58 -18.41 24.17
C SER A 84 -14.05 -18.34 24.57
N THR A 85 -14.46 -17.34 25.36
CA THR A 85 -15.87 -17.15 25.74
C THR A 85 -16.47 -15.86 25.19
N ALA A 86 -17.80 -15.87 25.02
CA ALA A 86 -18.56 -14.71 24.57
C ALA A 86 -18.49 -13.54 25.58
N GLU A 87 -18.46 -13.84 26.88
CA GLU A 87 -18.39 -12.84 27.95
C GLU A 87 -17.05 -12.08 27.94
N GLU A 88 -15.93 -12.80 27.84
CA GLU A 88 -14.60 -12.19 27.74
C GLU A 88 -14.45 -11.38 26.45
N SER A 89 -15.00 -11.90 25.34
CA SER A 89 -15.07 -11.18 24.07
C SER A 89 -15.87 -9.88 24.20
N ASN A 90 -17.04 -9.91 24.87
CA ASN A 90 -17.84 -8.71 25.09
C ASN A 90 -17.12 -7.68 25.95
N LYS A 91 -16.46 -8.10 27.04
CA LYS A 91 -15.65 -7.23 27.89
C LYS A 91 -14.56 -6.54 27.08
N ARG A 92 -13.88 -7.27 26.20
CA ARG A 92 -12.87 -6.71 25.30
C ARG A 92 -13.47 -5.71 24.31
N TYR A 93 -14.63 -6.00 23.72
CA TYR A 93 -15.29 -5.11 22.77
C TYR A 93 -15.67 -3.78 23.41
N ARG A 94 -16.23 -3.80 24.63
CA ARG A 94 -16.54 -2.58 25.36
C ARG A 94 -15.30 -1.74 25.64
N TYR A 95 -14.24 -2.39 26.14
CA TYR A 95 -12.94 -1.73 26.34
C TYR A 95 -12.43 -1.06 25.05
N LEU A 96 -12.49 -1.77 23.92
CA LEU A 96 -12.01 -1.24 22.64
C LEU A 96 -12.84 -0.05 22.14
N LEU A 97 -14.16 -0.08 22.31
CA LEU A 97 -15.04 1.05 22.01
C LEU A 97 -14.71 2.26 22.88
N GLU A 98 -14.45 2.05 24.18
CA GLU A 98 -14.01 3.11 25.11
C GLU A 98 -12.65 3.71 24.71
N GLN A 99 -11.77 2.93 24.08
CA GLN A 99 -10.49 3.40 23.53
C GLN A 99 -10.61 4.04 22.13
N GLY A 100 -11.82 4.27 21.62
CA GLY A 100 -12.05 4.99 20.36
C GLY A 100 -12.14 4.12 19.12
N GLN A 101 -12.25 2.80 19.25
CA GLN A 101 -12.55 1.92 18.12
C GLN A 101 -13.95 2.20 17.56
N THR A 102 -14.11 2.22 16.23
CA THR A 102 -15.37 2.59 15.56
C THR A 102 -16.07 1.43 14.84
N GLY A 103 -15.48 0.24 14.85
CA GLY A 103 -16.15 -0.99 14.40
C GLY A 103 -15.53 -2.22 15.03
N LEU A 104 -16.30 -3.26 15.29
CA LEU A 104 -15.83 -4.51 15.92
C LEU A 104 -15.57 -5.60 14.88
N SER A 105 -14.59 -6.47 15.10
CA SER A 105 -14.39 -7.67 14.29
C SER A 105 -14.14 -8.86 15.19
N VAL A 106 -14.88 -9.94 14.94
CA VAL A 106 -14.96 -11.12 15.82
C VAL A 106 -14.05 -12.20 15.28
N ALA A 107 -13.11 -12.64 16.12
CA ALA A 107 -12.36 -13.86 15.89
C ALA A 107 -13.10 -15.04 16.55
N PHE A 108 -13.32 -16.10 15.78
CA PHE A 108 -13.91 -17.35 16.28
C PHE A 108 -12.82 -18.39 16.51
N ASP A 109 -13.06 -19.32 17.42
CA ASP A 109 -12.22 -20.49 17.60
C ASP A 109 -12.35 -21.45 16.42
N LEU A 110 -11.42 -22.40 16.33
CA LEU A 110 -11.39 -23.33 15.20
C LEU A 110 -12.69 -24.15 15.08
N PRO A 111 -13.23 -24.77 16.15
CA PRO A 111 -14.49 -25.53 16.06
C PRO A 111 -15.64 -24.73 15.42
N THR A 112 -15.85 -23.48 15.84
CA THR A 112 -16.86 -22.61 15.23
C THR A 112 -16.56 -22.31 13.75
N GLN A 113 -15.29 -22.10 13.38
CA GLN A 113 -14.90 -21.86 11.99
C GLN A 113 -15.12 -23.08 11.09
N ILE A 114 -14.98 -24.30 11.62
CA ILE A 114 -15.18 -25.56 10.88
C ILE A 114 -16.59 -26.16 11.03
N GLY A 115 -17.46 -25.53 11.82
CA GLY A 115 -18.87 -25.93 11.97
C GLY A 115 -19.12 -27.13 12.89
N TYR A 116 -18.32 -27.29 13.94
CA TYR A 116 -18.44 -28.36 14.95
C TYR A 116 -18.89 -27.84 16.32
#